data_AF-A0A292Z780-F1
#
_entry.id   AF-A0A292Z780-F1
#
_cell.length_a   1.000
_cell.length_b   1.000
_cell.length_c   1.000
_cell.angle_alpha   90.00
_cell.angle_beta   90.00
_cell.angle_gamma   90.00
#
_symmetry.space_group_name_H-M   'P 1'
#
loop_
_entity.id
_entity.type
_entity.pdbx_description
1 polymer ?
#
loop_
_entity_poly.entity_id
_entity_poly.type
_entity_poly.pdbx_seq_one_letter_code
_entity_poly.pdbx_strand_id
1 'polypeptide(L)'
;MPECKIETCARERHGKHGWCSMHYRRWQRHGDTTSLVVDRAPVGSTVAERLDYGSERRGECLIYRPRWKLRGFGYRKLTLTDGRSVGAHILAWELATGRTVPKGMFVCHRCDTPACIEPTHLFLGTPRDNNEDRDRKGRKVIVRGSRASGAKLTEHLVQQIREALLDGQSGPALAERFDVDPETISSVATGRTWGHVSCPPPLTFVGRGRHGRWTVPS
;
A
#
# COMPACT_ATOMS: atom_id res chain seq x y z
N MET A 1 0.10 12.53 -44.15
CA MET A 1 0.08 12.80 -42.69
C MET A 1 1.45 13.29 -42.29
N PRO A 2 1.59 14.25 -41.35
CA PRO A 2 2.90 14.78 -41.00
C PRO A 2 3.79 13.68 -40.45
N GLU A 3 5.04 13.66 -40.90
CA GLU A 3 6.04 12.68 -40.49
C GLU A 3 6.60 13.00 -39.10
N CYS A 4 7.24 12.01 -38.48
CA CYS A 4 7.91 12.20 -37.20
C CYS A 4 9.08 13.19 -37.34
N LYS A 5 9.24 14.12 -36.39
CA LYS A 5 10.36 15.07 -36.29
C LYS A 5 11.77 14.44 -36.17
N ILE A 6 11.88 13.12 -36.17
CA ILE A 6 13.18 12.43 -36.07
C ILE A 6 13.58 12.11 -37.51
N GLU A 7 14.67 12.72 -37.98
CA GLU A 7 15.13 12.68 -39.37
C GLU A 7 15.28 11.25 -39.92
N THR A 8 15.63 10.30 -39.05
CA THR A 8 15.80 8.88 -39.39
C THR A 8 14.51 8.05 -39.28
N CYS A 9 13.33 8.68 -39.14
CA CYS A 9 12.08 8.00 -38.82
C CYS A 9 10.93 8.32 -39.78
N ALA A 10 10.67 7.40 -40.71
CA ALA A 10 9.55 7.48 -41.66
C ALA A 10 8.15 7.13 -41.08
N ARG A 11 7.99 7.13 -39.75
CA ARG A 11 6.70 6.80 -39.11
C ARG A 11 5.82 8.04 -38.99
N GLU A 12 4.51 7.84 -39.11
CA GLU A 12 3.53 8.92 -38.96
C GLU A 12 3.54 9.55 -37.56
N ARG A 13 3.37 10.87 -37.53
CA ARG A 13 3.25 11.64 -36.29
C ARG A 13 1.99 11.25 -35.51
N HIS A 14 2.17 11.03 -34.21
CA HIS A 14 1.09 10.79 -33.26
C HIS A 14 0.90 12.01 -32.35
N GLY A 15 -0.27 12.66 -32.45
CA GLY A 15 -0.63 13.80 -31.60
C GLY A 15 0.14 15.10 -31.93
N LYS A 16 0.10 16.06 -31.00
CA LYS A 16 0.57 17.44 -31.22
C LYS A 16 2.07 17.67 -31.00
N HIS A 17 2.79 16.69 -30.42
CA HIS A 17 4.19 16.86 -30.02
C HIS A 17 5.20 16.73 -31.15
N GLY A 18 4.78 16.34 -32.36
CA GLY A 18 5.69 16.22 -33.51
C GLY A 18 6.36 14.85 -33.67
N TRP A 19 6.10 13.88 -32.81
CA TRP A 19 6.76 12.57 -32.85
C TRP A 19 5.77 11.44 -33.16
N CYS A 20 6.26 10.34 -33.73
CA CYS A 20 5.46 9.11 -33.84
C CYS A 20 5.14 8.53 -32.45
N SER A 21 4.17 7.62 -32.36
CA SER A 21 3.72 7.03 -31.08
C SER A 21 4.87 6.37 -30.30
N MET A 22 5.86 5.83 -31.01
CA MET A 22 7.05 5.22 -30.45
C MET A 22 8.02 6.27 -29.86
N HIS A 23 8.36 7.32 -30.62
CA HIS A 23 9.28 8.38 -30.17
C HIS A 23 8.68 9.25 -29.06
N TYR A 24 7.37 9.54 -29.15
CA TYR A 24 6.65 10.18 -28.06
C TYR A 24 6.73 9.34 -26.77
N ARG A 25 6.57 8.02 -26.88
CA ARG A 25 6.68 7.10 -25.73
C ARG A 25 8.12 7.00 -25.19
N ARG A 26 9.15 7.12 -26.04
CA ARG A 26 10.56 7.18 -25.62
C ARG A 26 10.85 8.46 -24.86
N TRP A 27 10.45 9.60 -25.40
CA TRP A 27 10.58 10.90 -24.74
C TRP A 27 9.88 10.93 -23.38
N GLN A 28 8.64 10.42 -23.31
CA GLN A 28 7.92 10.28 -22.03
C GLN A 28 8.65 9.37 -21.03
N ARG A 29 9.47 8.41 -21.49
CA ARG A 29 10.14 7.41 -20.64
C ARG A 29 11.53 7.85 -20.19
N HIS A 30 12.27 8.55 -21.03
CA HIS A 30 13.70 8.81 -20.82
C HIS A 30 14.09 10.28 -20.97
N GLY A 31 13.16 11.18 -21.27
CA GLY A 31 13.46 12.58 -21.60
C GLY A 31 14.10 12.75 -22.98
N ASP A 32 14.45 11.65 -23.66
CA ASP A 32 15.03 11.62 -24.99
C ASP A 32 14.23 10.72 -25.94
N THR A 33 14.20 11.14 -27.21
CA THR A 33 13.50 10.51 -28.31
C THR A 33 14.36 9.46 -29.04
N THR A 34 15.69 9.64 -29.07
CA THR A 34 16.59 8.83 -29.90
C THR A 34 17.31 7.76 -29.10
N SER A 35 17.60 7.97 -27.82
CA SER A 35 18.28 6.98 -26.98
C SER A 35 17.51 5.67 -26.91
N LEU A 36 18.16 4.61 -27.40
CA LEU A 36 17.80 3.23 -27.14
C LEU A 36 18.27 2.87 -25.73
N VAL A 37 17.69 3.47 -24.69
CA VAL A 37 17.86 2.93 -23.35
C VAL A 37 17.00 1.67 -23.26
N VAL A 38 17.56 0.56 -23.73
CA VAL A 38 17.04 -0.77 -23.42
C VAL A 38 17.26 -1.00 -21.93
N ASP A 39 16.32 -0.50 -21.11
CA ASP A 39 16.18 -0.84 -19.69
C ASP A 39 15.63 -2.28 -19.55
N ARG A 40 16.35 -3.21 -20.18
CA ARG A 40 16.06 -4.64 -20.20
C ARG A 40 17.41 -5.34 -20.16
N ALA A 41 17.54 -6.25 -19.19
CA ALA A 41 18.63 -7.21 -19.22
C ALA A 41 18.67 -7.92 -20.59
N PRO A 42 19.87 -8.31 -21.07
CA PRO A 42 20.02 -9.04 -22.32
C PRO A 42 19.06 -10.23 -22.46
N VAL A 43 18.67 -10.51 -23.70
CA VAL A 43 17.86 -11.69 -23.99
C VAL A 43 18.68 -12.93 -23.64
N GLY A 44 18.09 -13.86 -22.87
CA GLY A 44 18.79 -15.05 -22.39
C GLY A 44 19.49 -14.89 -21.04
N SER A 45 19.46 -13.71 -20.42
CA SER A 45 20.05 -13.51 -19.10
C SER A 45 19.40 -14.35 -18.01
N THR A 46 20.24 -14.92 -17.14
CA THR A 46 19.88 -15.61 -15.92
C THR A 46 19.19 -14.68 -14.91
N VAL A 47 18.58 -15.24 -13.87
CA VAL A 47 17.97 -14.43 -12.81
C VAL A 47 19.01 -13.58 -12.09
N ALA A 48 20.22 -14.11 -11.87
CA ALA A 48 21.31 -13.39 -11.20
C ALA A 48 21.75 -12.17 -12.01
N GLU A 49 22.00 -12.33 -13.31
CA GLU A 49 22.38 -11.22 -14.20
C GLU A 49 21.30 -10.15 -14.29
N ARG A 50 20.03 -10.56 -14.26
CA ARG A 50 18.89 -9.63 -14.26
C ARG A 50 18.79 -8.84 -12.96
N LEU A 51 19.10 -9.47 -11.81
CA LEU A 51 19.15 -8.79 -10.52
C LEU A 51 20.33 -7.82 -10.45
N ASP A 52 21.50 -8.24 -10.92
CA ASP A 52 22.71 -7.41 -10.98
C ASP A 52 22.50 -6.17 -11.87
N TYR A 53 22.10 -6.39 -13.13
CA TYR A 53 21.80 -5.31 -14.07
C TYR A 53 20.73 -4.33 -13.52
N GLY A 54 19.72 -4.86 -12.85
CA GLY A 54 18.63 -4.06 -12.30
C GLY A 54 19.01 -3.29 -11.04
N SER A 55 20.14 -3.56 -10.40
CA SER A 55 20.46 -3.01 -9.09
C SER A 55 21.46 -1.87 -9.11
N GLU A 56 21.45 -1.08 -8.04
CA GLU A 56 22.45 -0.07 -7.77
C GLU A 56 22.79 -0.06 -6.28
N ARG A 57 24.07 0.17 -5.96
CA ARG A 57 24.51 0.27 -4.57
C ARG A 57 24.11 1.63 -4.00
N ARG A 58 23.44 1.64 -2.85
CA ARG A 58 23.13 2.86 -2.07
C ARG A 58 23.52 2.63 -0.60
N GLY A 59 24.67 3.15 -0.21
CA GLY A 59 25.29 2.82 1.08
C GLY A 59 25.54 1.31 1.17
N GLU A 60 25.12 0.70 2.28
CA GLU A 60 25.24 -0.75 2.48
C GLU A 60 24.18 -1.56 1.71
N CYS A 61 23.10 -0.91 1.24
CA CYS A 61 22.01 -1.61 0.55
C CYS A 61 22.25 -1.77 -0.95
N LEU A 62 21.88 -2.93 -1.49
CA LEU A 62 21.78 -3.17 -2.93
C LEU A 62 20.33 -2.94 -3.37
N ILE A 63 20.05 -1.82 -4.05
CA ILE A 63 18.70 -1.38 -4.39
C ILE A 63 18.34 -1.85 -5.79
N TYR A 64 17.40 -2.80 -5.90
CA TYR A 64 16.97 -3.33 -7.19
C TYR A 64 16.01 -2.37 -7.90
N ARG A 65 16.40 -1.51 -8.83
CA ARG A 65 15.65 -0.33 -9.37
C ARG A 65 14.19 -0.60 -9.79
N PRO A 66 13.28 0.40 -9.64
CA PRO A 66 11.91 0.23 -10.09
C PRO A 66 11.85 0.34 -11.60
N ARG A 67 11.04 -0.49 -12.25
CA ARG A 67 10.67 -0.24 -13.64
C ARG A 67 9.81 1.04 -13.66
N TRP A 68 10.24 2.03 -14.44
CA TRP A 68 9.80 3.44 -14.54
C TRP A 68 8.30 3.81 -14.34
N LYS A 69 7.36 2.86 -14.35
CA LYS A 69 5.94 3.09 -14.04
C LYS A 69 5.56 2.91 -12.56
N LEU A 70 6.44 2.38 -11.70
CA LEU A 70 6.12 2.16 -10.28
C LEU A 70 6.77 3.25 -9.42
N ARG A 71 6.09 4.40 -9.30
CA ARG A 71 6.42 5.46 -8.31
C ARG A 71 6.01 5.04 -6.88
N GLY A 72 6.34 3.81 -6.47
CA GLY A 72 5.93 3.26 -5.18
C GLY A 72 7.05 2.52 -4.48
N PHE A 73 7.09 2.64 -3.15
CA PHE A 73 8.01 1.97 -2.23
C PHE A 73 7.72 0.46 -2.04
N GLY A 74 6.99 -0.16 -2.97
CA GLY A 74 6.56 -1.56 -2.88
C GLY A 74 7.63 -2.58 -3.29
N TYR A 75 7.41 -3.84 -2.90
CA TYR A 75 8.28 -4.95 -3.27
C TYR A 75 8.39 -5.10 -4.79
N ARG A 76 9.63 -5.07 -5.28
CA ARG A 76 9.93 -5.14 -6.70
C ARG A 76 9.95 -6.60 -7.13
N LYS A 77 9.38 -6.90 -8.30
CA LYS A 77 9.18 -8.28 -8.79
C LYS A 77 9.86 -8.49 -10.14
N LEU A 78 10.36 -9.69 -10.36
CA LEU A 78 10.85 -10.16 -11.65
C LEU A 78 9.89 -11.21 -12.22
N THR A 79 9.62 -11.11 -13.51
CA THR A 79 8.94 -12.17 -14.27
C THR A 79 9.97 -13.19 -14.72
N LEU A 80 9.80 -14.44 -14.30
CA LEU A 80 10.63 -15.58 -14.69
C LEU A 80 10.24 -16.09 -16.10
N THR A 81 11.06 -16.96 -16.68
CA THR A 81 10.83 -17.55 -18.02
C THR A 81 9.58 -18.41 -18.08
N ASP A 82 9.17 -18.99 -16.95
CA ASP A 82 7.93 -19.76 -16.78
C ASP A 82 6.68 -18.86 -16.58
N GLY A 83 6.83 -17.53 -16.66
CA GLY A 83 5.75 -16.56 -16.51
C GLY A 83 5.44 -16.16 -15.06
N ARG A 84 6.04 -16.80 -14.04
CA ARG A 84 5.79 -16.44 -12.64
C ARG A 84 6.40 -15.07 -12.30
N SER A 85 5.69 -14.29 -11.48
CA SER A 85 6.20 -13.02 -10.94
C SER A 85 6.63 -13.20 -9.49
N VAL A 86 7.94 -13.22 -9.25
CA VAL A 86 8.54 -13.44 -7.92
C VAL A 86 9.19 -12.16 -7.41
N GLY A 87 9.18 -11.93 -6.09
CA GLY A 87 9.86 -10.79 -5.47
C GLY A 87 11.38 -10.83 -5.68
N ALA A 88 11.99 -9.70 -6.01
CA ALA A 88 13.43 -9.59 -6.25
C ALA A 88 14.26 -9.99 -5.02
N HIS A 89 13.82 -9.58 -3.82
CA HIS A 89 14.46 -9.96 -2.56
C HIS A 89 14.35 -11.47 -2.29
N ILE A 90 13.25 -12.11 -2.68
CA ILE A 90 13.10 -13.57 -2.56
C ILE A 90 14.13 -14.26 -3.44
N LEU A 91 14.19 -13.89 -4.73
CA LEU A 91 15.14 -14.47 -5.68
C LEU A 91 16.59 -14.24 -5.25
N ALA A 92 16.91 -13.05 -4.73
CA ALA A 92 18.26 -12.76 -4.23
C ALA A 92 18.63 -13.64 -3.02
N TRP A 93 17.69 -13.85 -2.10
CA TRP A 93 17.88 -14.75 -0.96
C TRP A 93 18.04 -16.22 -1.41
N GLU A 94 17.21 -16.69 -2.35
CA GLU A 94 17.28 -18.06 -2.87
C GLU A 94 18.61 -18.31 -3.60
N LEU A 95 19.08 -17.36 -4.42
CA LEU A 95 20.37 -17.45 -5.11
C LEU A 95 21.56 -17.43 -4.16
N ALA A 96 21.53 -16.57 -3.14
CA ALA A 96 22.63 -16.46 -2.19
C ALA A 96 22.73 -17.66 -1.24
N THR A 97 21.60 -18.28 -0.90
CA THR A 97 21.56 -19.44 0.00
C THR A 97 21.56 -20.78 -0.72
N GLY A 98 21.24 -20.80 -2.02
CA GLY A 98 21.03 -22.02 -2.79
C GLY A 98 19.79 -22.81 -2.35
N ARG A 99 18.86 -22.18 -1.62
CA ARG A 99 17.67 -22.81 -1.03
C ARG A 99 16.40 -22.17 -1.55
N THR A 100 15.32 -22.93 -1.56
CA THR A 100 13.97 -22.39 -1.82
C THR A 100 13.34 -21.90 -0.53
N VAL A 101 12.52 -20.86 -0.61
CA VAL A 101 11.79 -20.37 0.57
C VAL A 101 10.78 -21.43 1.04
N PRO A 102 10.86 -21.92 2.29
CA PRO A 102 9.90 -22.90 2.80
C PRO A 102 8.48 -22.36 2.79
N LYS A 103 7.50 -23.25 2.58
CA LYS A 103 6.08 -22.89 2.56
C LYS A 103 5.69 -22.22 3.89
N GLY A 104 5.05 -21.05 3.81
CA GLY A 104 4.61 -20.29 4.98
C GLY A 104 5.68 -19.41 5.64
N MET A 105 6.90 -19.39 5.09
CA MET A 105 7.94 -18.44 5.51
C MET A 105 8.00 -17.22 4.58
N PHE A 106 8.53 -16.12 5.13
CA PHE A 106 8.74 -14.87 4.42
C PHE A 106 10.22 -14.53 4.42
N VAL A 107 10.68 -13.89 3.34
CA VAL A 107 12.01 -13.27 3.30
C VAL A 107 11.86 -11.84 3.83
N CYS A 108 12.34 -11.61 5.03
CA CYS A 108 12.25 -10.35 5.75
C CYS A 108 13.55 -9.56 5.60
N HIS A 109 13.45 -8.23 5.74
CA HIS A 109 14.59 -7.33 5.69
C HIS A 109 15.06 -6.93 7.10
N ARG A 110 16.37 -7.01 7.35
CA ARG A 110 17.01 -6.36 8.50
C ARG A 110 17.04 -4.85 8.30
N CYS A 111 17.34 -4.43 7.07
CA CYS A 111 17.30 -3.04 6.65
C CYS A 111 15.86 -2.56 6.43
N ASP A 112 15.61 -1.27 6.60
CA ASP A 112 14.26 -0.73 6.49
C ASP A 112 13.83 -0.33 5.08
N THR A 113 14.45 -0.96 4.08
CA THR A 113 14.37 -0.56 2.67
C THR A 113 13.77 -1.69 1.83
N PRO A 114 12.47 -1.62 1.46
CA PRO A 114 11.77 -2.70 0.75
C PRO A 114 12.36 -3.09 -0.62
N ALA A 115 13.09 -2.18 -1.25
CA ALA A 115 13.76 -2.39 -2.52
C ALA A 115 15.16 -3.02 -2.41
N CYS A 116 15.65 -3.24 -1.19
CA CYS A 116 16.94 -3.86 -0.94
C CYS A 116 16.89 -5.35 -1.28
N ILE A 117 17.94 -5.83 -1.95
CA ILE A 117 18.14 -7.24 -2.29
C ILE A 117 19.49 -7.77 -1.80
N GLU A 118 20.22 -7.00 -0.98
CA GLU A 118 21.50 -7.41 -0.41
C GLU A 118 21.32 -8.65 0.47
N PRO A 119 21.93 -9.81 0.14
CA PRO A 119 21.70 -11.06 0.87
C PRO A 119 21.95 -10.98 2.38
N THR A 120 22.95 -10.21 2.81
CA THR A 120 23.26 -10.03 4.24
C THR A 120 22.16 -9.27 4.99
N HIS A 121 21.33 -8.51 4.28
CA HIS A 121 20.17 -7.79 4.82
C HIS A 121 18.89 -8.62 4.80
N LEU A 122 18.91 -9.85 4.28
CA LEU A 122 17.74 -10.71 4.13
C LEU A 122 17.80 -11.90 5.10
N PHE A 123 16.65 -12.29 5.65
CA PHE A 123 16.54 -13.46 6.52
C PHE A 123 15.16 -14.11 6.39
N LEU A 124 15.06 -15.40 6.74
CA LEU A 124 13.76 -16.05 6.84
C LEU A 124 13.09 -15.69 8.15
N GLY A 125 11.84 -15.23 8.06
CA GLY A 125 10.97 -15.00 9.20
C GLY A 125 9.66 -15.74 9.06
N THR A 126 9.04 -16.05 10.19
CA THR A 126 7.64 -16.46 10.24
C THR A 126 6.73 -15.23 10.07
N PRO A 127 5.46 -15.40 9.68
CA PRO A 127 4.50 -14.30 9.70
C PRO A 127 4.36 -13.63 11.08
N ARG A 128 4.58 -14.40 12.16
CA ARG A 128 4.62 -13.87 13.52
C ARG A 128 5.80 -12.90 13.69
N ASP A 129 7.01 -13.32 13.31
CA ASP A 129 8.22 -12.48 13.41
C ASP A 129 8.10 -11.19 12.60
N ASN A 130 7.50 -11.26 11.40
CA ASN A 130 7.26 -10.09 10.56
C ASN A 130 6.24 -9.12 11.18
N ASN A 131 5.19 -9.65 11.82
CA ASN A 131 4.21 -8.82 12.53
C ASN A 131 4.82 -8.16 13.77
N GLU A 132 5.61 -8.90 14.56
CA GLU A 132 6.33 -8.37 15.72
C GLU A 132 7.36 -7.30 15.32
N ASP A 133 8.09 -7.49 14.22
CA ASP A 133 9.02 -6.48 13.69
C ASP A 133 8.32 -5.20 13.24
N ARG A 134 7.20 -5.33 12.51
CA ARG A 134 6.37 -4.18 12.10
C ARG A 134 5.89 -3.40 13.32
N ASP A 135 5.41 -4.10 14.34
CA ASP A 135 4.85 -3.48 15.54
C ASP A 135 5.95 -2.81 16.37
N ARG A 136 7.12 -3.46 16.55
CA ARG A 136 8.32 -2.85 17.16
C ARG A 136 8.79 -1.60 16.43
N LYS A 137 8.72 -1.59 15.10
CA LYS A 137 9.11 -0.44 14.26
C LYS A 137 8.01 0.62 14.14
N GLY A 138 6.89 0.47 14.85
CA GLY A 138 5.80 1.45 14.86
C GLY A 138 5.10 1.65 13.51
N ARG A 139 5.24 0.71 12.56
CA ARG A 139 4.71 0.84 11.20
C ARG A 139 3.25 0.41 11.04
N LYS A 140 2.55 0.19 12.14
CA LYS A 140 1.13 -0.18 12.12
C LYS A 140 0.31 1.04 11.68
N VAL A 141 -0.20 0.99 10.45
CA VAL A 141 -1.16 1.99 9.97
C VAL A 141 -2.49 1.76 10.70
N ILE A 142 -2.81 2.66 11.63
CA ILE A 142 -4.11 2.66 12.30
C ILE A 142 -5.10 3.36 11.37
N VAL A 143 -5.81 2.58 10.56
CA VAL A 143 -6.92 3.09 9.75
C VAL A 143 -8.12 3.30 10.68
N ARG A 144 -8.60 4.55 10.78
CA ARG A 144 -9.72 4.94 11.67
C ARG A 144 -10.98 5.22 10.85
N GLY A 145 -12.13 5.02 11.48
CA GLY A 145 -13.43 5.39 10.93
C GLY A 145 -13.80 4.62 9.67
N SER A 146 -14.44 5.29 8.71
CA SER A 146 -14.95 4.68 7.47
C SER A 146 -13.86 4.11 6.56
N ARG A 147 -12.59 4.44 6.84
CA ARG A 147 -11.42 3.93 6.13
C ARG A 147 -10.98 2.54 6.59
N ALA A 148 -11.51 2.05 7.72
CA ALA A 148 -11.29 0.67 8.13
C ALA A 148 -12.13 -0.27 7.25
N SER A 149 -11.52 -1.34 6.73
CA SER A 149 -12.16 -2.25 5.77
C SER A 149 -13.40 -3.01 6.31
N GLY A 150 -13.60 -3.01 7.63
CA GLY A 150 -14.78 -3.60 8.29
C GLY A 150 -15.74 -2.57 8.90
N ALA A 151 -15.60 -1.28 8.58
CA ALA A 151 -16.47 -0.25 9.14
C ALA A 151 -17.86 -0.30 8.49
N LYS A 152 -18.87 -0.75 9.25
CA LYS A 152 -20.29 -0.65 8.89
C LYS A 152 -20.82 0.79 8.97
N LEU A 153 -20.19 1.62 9.80
CA LEU A 153 -20.60 3.00 10.05
C LEU A 153 -19.69 3.97 9.31
N THR A 154 -20.26 5.10 8.90
CA THR A 154 -19.54 6.26 8.36
C THR A 154 -19.59 7.41 9.36
N GLU A 155 -18.77 8.43 9.15
CA GLU A 155 -18.75 9.65 9.96
C GLU A 155 -20.15 10.28 10.04
N HIS A 156 -20.91 10.28 8.94
CA HIS A 156 -22.27 10.79 8.89
C HIS A 156 -23.27 9.93 9.70
N LEU A 157 -23.15 8.60 9.64
CA LEU A 157 -24.00 7.72 10.44
C LEU A 157 -23.70 7.85 11.93
N VAL A 158 -22.44 8.06 12.29
CA VAL A 158 -22.03 8.36 13.68
C VAL A 158 -22.63 9.66 14.17
N GLN A 159 -22.65 10.69 13.33
CA GLN A 159 -23.31 11.95 13.63
C GLN A 159 -24.80 11.72 13.93
N GLN A 160 -25.51 11.04 13.03
CA GLN A 160 -26.93 10.72 13.20
C GLN A 160 -27.20 9.90 14.47
N ILE A 161 -26.35 8.93 14.80
CA ILE A 161 -26.47 8.12 16.03
C ILE A 161 -26.35 9.03 17.27
N ARG A 162 -25.37 9.94 17.30
CA ARG A 162 -25.19 10.83 18.46
C ARG A 162 -26.33 11.84 18.60
N GLU A 163 -26.80 12.40 17.49
CA GLU A 163 -27.98 13.29 17.48
C GLU A 163 -29.22 12.56 18.00
N ALA A 164 -29.49 11.35 17.48
CA ALA A 164 -30.61 10.53 17.92
C ALA A 164 -30.54 10.17 19.41
N LEU A 165 -29.34 9.89 19.94
CA LEU A 165 -29.14 9.62 21.37
C LEU A 165 -29.38 10.86 22.24
N LEU A 166 -28.98 12.05 21.77
CA LEU A 166 -29.27 13.33 22.42
C LEU A 166 -30.77 13.64 22.43
N ASP A 167 -31.48 13.27 21.36
CA ASP A 167 -32.94 13.35 21.27
C ASP A 167 -33.67 12.32 22.16
N GLY A 168 -32.93 11.49 22.90
CA GLY A 168 -33.47 10.51 23.83
C GLY A 168 -33.92 9.20 23.19
N GLN A 169 -33.51 8.93 21.95
CA GLN A 169 -33.82 7.64 21.32
C GLN A 169 -33.08 6.49 22.02
N SER A 170 -33.70 5.31 21.97
CA SER A 170 -33.18 4.10 22.61
C SER A 170 -31.94 3.58 21.87
N GLY A 171 -30.83 3.42 22.59
CA GLY A 171 -29.60 2.83 22.06
C GLY A 171 -29.80 1.44 21.42
N PRO A 172 -30.51 0.50 22.07
CA PRO A 172 -30.89 -0.77 21.44
C PRO A 172 -31.68 -0.63 20.14
N ALA A 173 -32.62 0.32 20.05
CA ALA A 173 -33.39 0.54 18.82
C ALA A 173 -32.52 1.10 17.69
N LEU A 174 -31.54 1.95 18.01
CA LEU A 174 -30.55 2.43 17.05
C LEU A 174 -29.62 1.30 16.59
N ALA A 175 -29.24 0.38 17.48
CA ALA A 175 -28.42 -0.77 17.15
C ALA A 175 -29.09 -1.66 16.07
N GLU A 176 -30.39 -1.96 16.26
CA GLU A 176 -31.20 -2.69 15.28
C GLU A 176 -31.34 -1.91 13.96
N ARG A 177 -31.64 -0.60 14.04
CA ARG A 177 -31.81 0.26 12.86
C ARG A 177 -30.56 0.32 11.97
N PHE A 178 -29.37 0.35 12.57
CA PHE A 178 -28.11 0.47 11.86
C PHE A 178 -27.40 -0.88 11.65
N ASP A 179 -28.02 -2.01 12.02
CA ASP A 179 -27.45 -3.36 11.95
C ASP A 179 -26.05 -3.46 12.62
N VAL A 180 -25.96 -2.94 13.84
CA VAL A 180 -24.75 -2.96 14.66
C VAL A 180 -25.03 -3.52 16.05
N ASP A 181 -23.99 -3.99 16.73
CA ASP A 181 -24.12 -4.44 18.11
C ASP A 181 -24.44 -3.25 19.06
N PRO A 182 -25.29 -3.42 20.09
CA PRO A 182 -25.56 -2.37 21.08
C PRO A 182 -24.30 -1.77 21.75
N GLU A 183 -23.24 -2.56 21.92
CA GLU A 183 -21.93 -2.10 22.41
C GLU A 183 -21.26 -1.13 21.41
N THR A 184 -21.52 -1.30 20.11
CA THR A 184 -21.06 -0.37 19.07
C THR A 184 -21.70 1.00 19.26
N ILE A 185 -23.01 1.06 19.53
CA ILE A 185 -23.71 2.32 19.81
C ILE A 185 -23.11 3.01 21.05
N SER A 186 -22.87 2.26 22.13
CA SER A 186 -22.23 2.80 23.34
C SER A 186 -20.81 3.32 23.08
N SER A 187 -20.02 2.59 22.29
CA SER A 187 -18.65 2.97 21.92
C SER A 187 -18.61 4.18 20.98
N VAL A 188 -19.61 4.32 20.09
CA VAL A 188 -19.81 5.50 19.24
C VAL A 188 -20.20 6.72 20.08
N ALA A 189 -21.15 6.54 21.00
CA ALA A 189 -21.64 7.59 21.88
C ALA A 189 -20.52 8.16 22.74
N THR A 190 -19.78 7.31 23.46
CA THR A 190 -18.68 7.70 24.36
C THR A 190 -17.38 8.08 23.63
N GLY A 191 -17.33 7.95 22.30
CA GLY A 191 -16.15 8.29 21.50
C GLY A 191 -14.98 7.30 21.59
N ARG A 192 -15.17 6.12 22.19
CA ARG A 192 -14.14 5.07 22.28
C ARG A 192 -13.61 4.64 20.92
N THR A 193 -14.50 4.51 19.91
CA THR A 193 -14.13 4.11 18.54
C THR A 193 -14.13 5.27 17.55
N TRP A 194 -15.08 6.20 17.68
CA TRP A 194 -15.26 7.35 16.78
C TRP A 194 -14.97 8.71 17.44
N GLY A 195 -13.99 8.76 18.33
CA GLY A 195 -13.58 10.01 19.02
C GLY A 195 -13.04 11.10 18.10
N HIS A 196 -12.71 10.77 16.84
CA HIS A 196 -12.27 11.74 15.84
C HIS A 196 -13.43 12.49 15.16
N VAL A 197 -14.67 12.01 15.31
CA VAL A 197 -15.87 12.77 14.89
C VAL A 197 -16.17 13.77 16.00
N SER A 198 -16.02 15.06 15.71
CA SER A 198 -16.12 16.13 16.72
C SER A 198 -17.52 16.72 16.86
N CYS A 199 -18.46 16.38 15.98
CA CYS A 199 -19.81 16.97 15.95
C CYS A 199 -20.90 15.91 15.69
N PRO A 200 -21.87 15.71 16.62
CA PRO A 200 -21.78 16.06 18.03
C PRO A 200 -20.53 15.45 18.69
N PRO A 201 -19.98 16.07 19.74
CA PRO A 201 -18.84 15.52 20.48
C PRO A 201 -19.22 14.19 21.15
N PRO A 202 -18.24 13.42 21.65
CA PRO A 202 -18.51 12.27 22.51
C PRO A 202 -19.43 12.64 23.68
N LEU A 203 -20.40 11.77 23.93
CA LEU A 203 -21.49 11.97 24.89
C LEU A 203 -21.17 11.29 26.23
N THR A 204 -21.77 11.81 27.28
CA THR A 204 -21.80 11.23 28.63
C THR A 204 -23.20 10.80 29.00
N PHE A 205 -23.33 9.60 29.56
CA PHE A 205 -24.61 9.11 30.07
C PHE A 205 -24.81 9.56 31.52
N VAL A 206 -25.88 10.31 31.77
CA VAL A 206 -26.22 10.85 33.09
C VAL A 206 -27.46 10.14 33.61
N GLY A 207 -27.38 9.56 34.81
CA GLY A 207 -28.46 8.81 35.46
C GLY A 207 -28.15 7.31 35.61
N ARG A 208 -29.14 6.51 36.01
CA ARG A 208 -28.99 5.06 36.23
C ARG A 208 -30.03 4.27 35.43
N GLY A 209 -29.57 3.17 34.82
CA GLY A 209 -30.43 2.24 34.09
C GLY A 209 -31.27 2.94 33.01
N ARG A 210 -32.53 2.52 32.88
CA ARG A 210 -33.50 3.04 31.89
C ARG A 210 -33.93 4.50 32.08
N HIS A 211 -33.55 5.15 33.18
CA HIS A 211 -33.92 6.54 33.48
C HIS A 211 -32.78 7.53 33.19
N GLY A 212 -31.62 7.04 32.74
CA GLY A 212 -30.53 7.90 32.32
C GLY A 212 -30.70 8.41 30.89
N ARG A 213 -30.02 9.52 30.58
CA ARG A 213 -30.02 10.15 29.25
C ARG A 213 -28.61 10.47 28.80
N TRP A 214 -28.41 10.49 27.49
CA TRP A 214 -27.16 10.98 26.90
C TRP A 214 -27.15 12.50 26.90
N THR A 215 -25.98 13.07 27.18
CA THR A 215 -25.76 14.52 27.24
C THR A 215 -24.38 14.83 26.67
N VAL A 216 -24.19 16.05 26.19
CA VAL A 216 -22.85 16.56 25.86
C VAL A 216 -22.15 16.93 27.18
N PRO A 217 -20.91 16.46 27.42
CA PRO A 217 -20.14 16.90 28.60
C PRO A 217 -19.96 18.41 28.58
N SER A 218 -20.09 19.03 29.76
CA SER A 218 -19.97 20.47 29.99
C SER A 218 -18.54 20.99 29.75
#